data_AF-E0VDB8-F1
#
_entry.id   AF-E0VDB8-F1
#
_cell.length_a   1.000
_cell.length_b   1.000
_cell.length_c   1.000
_cell.angle_alpha   90.00
_cell.angle_beta   90.00
_cell.angle_gamma   90.00
#
_symmetry.space_group_name_H-M   'P 1'
#
loop_
_entity.id
_entity.type
_entity.pdbx_description
1 polymer ?
#
loop_
_entity_poly.entity_id
_entity_poly.type
_entity_poly.pdbx_seq_one_letter_code
_entity_poly.pdbx_strand_id
1 'polypeptide(L)' 'MSRDKQMESDSNGIGTGRNKIKITIGRGDLGAKYECRAKNDALDEPLVSWVELDFCFGGG' A
#
# COMPACT_ATOMS: atom_id res chain seq x y z
N MET A 1 -7.70 -11.30 6.64
CA MET A 1 -7.08 -10.44 5.60
C MET A 1 -8.05 -10.37 4.41
N SER A 2 -8.72 -9.22 4.20
CA SER A 2 -9.51 -8.97 2.98
C SER A 2 -8.67 -8.16 2.00
N ARG A 3 -8.77 -8.48 0.71
CA ARG A 3 -8.05 -7.80 -0.36
C ARG A 3 -9.04 -7.36 -1.42
N ASP A 4 -9.11 -6.06 -1.65
CA ASP A 4 -9.95 -5.47 -2.67
C ASP A 4 -9.04 -4.94 -3.78
N LYS A 5 -9.21 -5.43 -5.01
CA LYS A 5 -8.50 -4.96 -6.20
C LYS A 5 -9.49 -4.30 -7.15
N GLN A 6 -9.18 -3.09 -7.57
CA GLN A 6 -9.94 -2.35 -8.57
C GLN A 6 -8.97 -1.88 -9.66
N MET A 7 -9.39 -2.00 -10.91
CA MET A 7 -8.65 -1.53 -12.08
C MET A 7 -9.60 -0.69 -12.91
N GLU A 8 -9.16 0.52 -13.24
CA GLU A 8 -9.86 1.47 -14.09
C GLU A 8 -8.95 1.79 -15.28
N SER A 9 -9.55 2.00 -16.45
CA SER A 9 -8.81 2.30 -17.67
C SER A 9 -9.49 3.45 -18.38
N ASP A 10 -8.72 4.51 -18.65
CA ASP A 10 -9.16 5.70 -19.36
C ASP A 10 -8.95 5.54 -20.87
N SER A 11 -9.74 6.29 -21.65
CA SER A 11 -9.69 6.26 -23.12
C SER A 11 -8.39 6.82 -23.73
N ASN A 12 -7.56 7.47 -22.92
CA ASN A 12 -6.25 8.00 -23.29
C ASN A 12 -5.09 6.98 -23.10
N GLY A 13 -5.40 5.74 -22.72
CA GLY A 13 -4.41 4.69 -22.49
C GLY A 13 -3.81 4.68 -21.09
N ILE A 14 -4.33 5.48 -20.16
CA ILE A 14 -3.92 5.47 -18.75
C ILE A 14 -4.75 4.43 -17.99
N GLY A 15 -4.07 3.51 -17.30
CA GLY A 15 -4.70 2.56 -16.39
C GLY A 15 -4.40 2.91 -14.93
N THR A 16 -5.42 2.98 -14.09
CA THR A 16 -5.26 3.18 -12.63
C THR A 16 -5.62 1.89 -11.90
N GLY A 17 -4.67 1.34 -11.14
CA GLY A 17 -4.87 0.18 -10.28
C GLY A 17 -4.92 0.58 -8.81
N ARG A 18 -5.90 0.07 -8.06
CA ARG A 18 -6.02 0.25 -6.61
C ARG A 18 -6.08 -1.10 -5.91
N ASN A 19 -5.21 -1.30 -4.92
CA ASN A 19 -5.21 -2.48 -4.06
C ASN A 19 -5.32 -2.03 -2.61
N LYS A 20 -6.31 -2.55 -1.89
CA LYS A 20 -6.53 -2.25 -0.48
C LYS A 20 -6.38 -3.50 0.36
N ILE A 21 -5.56 -3.40 1.40
CA ILE A 21 -5.41 -4.42 2.43
C ILE A 21 -5.91 -3.85 3.76
N LYS A 22 -6.61 -4.68 4.54
CA LYS A 22 -6.98 -4.36 5.93
C LYS A 22 -6.15 -5.24 6.86
N ILE A 23 -5.40 -4.59 7.75
CA ILE A 23 -4.51 -5.24 8.72
C ILE A 23 -4.96 -4.83 10.12
N THR A 24 -4.95 -5.78 11.05
CA THR A 24 -5.12 -5.51 12.48
C THR A 24 -3.73 -5.26 13.07
N ILE A 25 -3.53 -4.08 13.63
CA ILE A 25 -2.25 -3.63 14.16
C ILE A 25 -2.22 -3.87 15.69
N GLY A 26 -1.08 -4.33 16.20
CA GLY A 26 -0.81 -4.52 17.62
C GLY A 26 0.36 -3.67 18.13
N ARG A 27 0.65 -3.76 19.43
CA ARG A 27 1.75 -3.00 20.07
C ARG A 27 3.13 -3.31 19.49
N GLY A 28 3.33 -4.54 18.99
CA GLY A 28 4.60 -4.96 18.41
C GLY A 28 4.90 -4.39 17.03
N ASP A 29 3.93 -3.70 16.41
CA ASP A 29 4.06 -3.14 15.07
C ASP A 29 4.49 -1.67 15.07
N LEU A 30 4.79 -1.07 16.22
CA LEU A 30 5.33 0.29 16.29
C LEU A 30 6.70 0.35 15.58
N GLY A 31 6.85 1.28 14.63
CA GLY A 31 8.02 1.36 13.76
C GLY A 31 8.04 0.34 12.62
N ALA A 32 7.00 -0.49 12.46
CA ALA A 32 6.90 -1.40 11.33
C ALA A 32 6.69 -0.62 10.03
N LYS A 33 7.34 -1.09 8.96
CA LYS A 33 7.21 -0.54 7.60
C LYS A 33 6.37 -1.47 6.74
N TYR A 34 5.29 -0.94 6.18
CA TYR A 34 4.48 -1.65 5.18
C TYR A 34 4.79 -1.13 3.79
N GLU A 35 5.27 -2.03 2.95
CA GLU A 35 5.63 -1.74 1.57
C GLU A 35 4.49 -2.11 0.60
N CYS A 36 4.21 -1.22 -0.33
CA CYS A 36 3.44 -1.47 -1.54
C CYS A 36 4.41 -1.57 -2.73
N ARG A 37 4.46 -2.75 -3.35
CA ARG A 37 5.28 -3.03 -4.52
C ARG A 37 4.38 -3.28 -5.74
N ALA A 38 4.46 -2.39 -6.73
CA ALA A 38 3.76 -2.52 -8.00
C ALA A 38 4.72 -2.92 -9.12
N LYS A 39 4.34 -3.96 -9.88
CA LYS A 39 5.10 -4.44 -11.05
C LYS A 39 4.27 -4.26 -12.31
N ASN A 40 4.92 -3.88 -13.40
CA ASN A 40 4.34 -3.73 -14.72
C ASN A 40 5.42 -4.03 -15.77
N ASP A 41 5.05 -4.60 -16.91
CA ASP A 41 5.97 -4.96 -17.99
C ASP A 41 6.68 -3.76 -18.63
N ALA A 42 6.15 -2.54 -18.44
CA ALA A 42 6.75 -1.29 -18.91
C ALA A 42 7.86 -0.76 -17.99
N LEU A 43 8.13 -1.40 -16.85
CA LEU A 43 9.14 -0.97 -15.90
C LEU A 43 10.16 -2.09 -15.65
N ASP A 44 11.44 -1.77 -15.76
CA ASP A 44 12.53 -2.71 -15.47
C ASP A 44 12.57 -3.07 -13.98
N GLU A 45 12.23 -2.12 -13.11
CA GLU A 45 12.19 -2.27 -11.66
C GLU A 45 10.80 -1.89 -11.10
N PRO A 46 10.37 -2.52 -10.00
CA PRO A 46 9.07 -2.24 -9.40
C PRO A 46 8.98 -0.80 -8.86
N LEU A 47 7.78 -0.23 -8.92
CA LEU A 47 7.48 0.94 -8.11
C LEU A 47 7.29 0.50 -6.66
N VAL A 48 8.03 1.14 -5.77
CA VAL A 48 8.02 0.85 -4.34
C VAL A 48 7.62 2.11 -3.59
N SER A 49 6.62 1.98 -2.73
CA SER A 49 6.23 3.01 -1.76
C SER A 49 5.94 2.34 -0.43
N TRP A 50 6.18 3.02 0.67
CA TRP A 50 5.99 2.45 2.00
C TRP A 50 5.37 3.46 2.96
N VAL A 51 4.75 2.93 4.00
CA VAL A 51 4.28 3.68 5.16
C VAL A 51 4.90 3.08 6.42
N GLU A 52 5.32 3.93 7.34
CA GLU A 52 5.80 3.51 8.65
C GLU A 52 4.72 3.79 9.68
N LEU A 53 4.51 2.82 10.58
CA LEU A 53 3.58 2.99 11.67
C LEU A 53 4.21 3.76 12.81
N ASP A 54 3.64 4.91 13.11
CA ASP A 54 3.91 5.66 14.33
C ASP A 54 2.61 5.89 15.10
N PHE A 55 2.65 5.62 16.41
CA PHE A 55 1.52 5.80 17.30
C PHE A 55 1.96 6.62 18.51
N CYS A 56 1.48 7.86 18.60
CA CYS A 56 1.50 8.57 19.86
C CYS A 56 0.48 7.93 20.81
N PHE A 57 0.96 7.23 21.84
CA PHE A 57 0.13 6.96 23.01
C PHE A 57 -0.07 8.30 23.73
N GLY A 58 -1.22 8.95 23.51
CA GLY A 58 -1.61 10.14 24.25
C GLY A 58 -1.69 9.83 25.75
N GLY A 59 -0.59 10.06 26.45
CA GLY A 59 -0.47 10.05 27.90
C GLY A 59 0.14 11.39 28.33
N GLY A 60 -0.74 12.33 28.68
CA GLY A 60 -0.44 13.67 29.16
C GLY A 60 -1.71 14.47 29.30
#